data_AF-A0A9E0G5W6-F1
#
_entry.id   AF-A0A9E0G5W6-F1
#
_cell.length_a   1.000
_cell.length_b   1.000
_cell.length_c   1.000
_cell.angle_alpha   90.00
_cell.angle_beta   90.00
_cell.angle_gamma   90.00
#
_symmetry.space_group_name_H-M   'P 1'
#
loop_
_entity.id
_entity.type
_entity.pdbx_description
1 polymer ?
#
loop_
_entity_poly.entity_id
_entity_poly.type
_entity_poly.pdbx_seq_one_letter_code
_entity_poly.pdbx_strand_id
1 'polypeptide(L)'
;MNAGGHQETLEREIESLSEILSQAFETLRQGHAPVLGDLGLRVERLCRDVSESAPNVRESLRPLLAGLIQRLDELALDIQTFQSGLKEAKAP
;
A
#
# COMPACT_ATOMS: atom_id res chain seq x y z
N MET A 1 14.06 11.38 21.27
CA MET A 1 12.77 10.76 20.86
C MET A 1 12.75 9.36 21.45
N ASN A 2 11.71 9.01 22.21
CA ASN A 2 11.58 7.66 22.79
C ASN A 2 11.19 6.68 21.67
N ALA A 3 11.81 5.50 21.62
CA ALA A 3 11.58 4.50 20.57
C ALA A 3 10.10 4.13 20.38
N GLY A 4 9.28 4.22 21.43
CA GLY A 4 7.84 3.95 21.37
C GLY A 4 7.04 4.94 20.50
N GLY A 5 7.41 6.23 20.47
CA GLY A 5 6.69 7.22 19.65
C GLY A 5 7.02 7.13 18.15
N HIS A 6 8.23 6.66 17.83
CA HIS A 6 8.64 6.43 16.44
C HIS A 6 7.92 5.20 15.86
N GLN A 7 7.87 4.10 16.61
CA GLN A 7 7.14 2.91 16.19
C GLN A 7 5.65 3.20 15.96
N GLU A 8 4.98 3.88 16.89
CA GLU A 8 3.56 4.22 16.74
C GLU A 8 3.28 5.07 15.49
N THR A 9 4.20 5.98 15.14
CA THR A 9 4.09 6.79 13.92
C THR A 9 4.13 5.91 12.66
N LEU A 10 5.03 4.93 12.63
CA LEU A 10 5.14 4.01 11.49
C LEU A 10 3.94 3.05 11.40
N GLU A 11 3.41 2.59 12.54
CA GLU A 11 2.20 1.75 12.59
C GLU A 11 1.00 2.50 12.01
N ARG A 12 0.80 3.76 12.43
CA ARG A 12 -0.27 4.62 11.88
C ARG A 12 -0.11 4.87 10.39
N GLU A 13 1.11 5.02 9.89
CA GLU A 13 1.34 5.17 8.45
C GLU A 13 1.00 3.87 7.69
N ILE A 14 1.34 2.69 8.23
CA ILE A 14 0.94 1.41 7.65
C ILE A 14 -0.59 1.26 7.63
N GLU A 15 -1.28 1.65 8.70
CA GLU A 15 -2.75 1.64 8.78
C GLU A 15 -3.36 2.58 7.73
N SER A 16 -2.85 3.81 7.64
CA SER A 16 -3.31 4.79 6.64
C SER A 16 -3.15 4.27 5.21
N LEU A 17 -1.99 3.70 4.87
CA LEU A 17 -1.76 3.12 3.55
C LEU A 17 -2.68 1.91 3.31
N SER A 18 -2.94 1.11 4.34
CA SER A 18 -3.85 -0.02 4.27
C SER A 18 -5.30 0.39 3.99
N GLU A 19 -5.75 1.52 4.53
CA GLU A 19 -7.07 2.11 4.26
C GLU A 19 -7.17 2.62 2.81
N ILE A 20 -6.12 3.29 2.33
CA ILE A 20 -6.05 3.76 0.94
C ILE A 20 -6.14 2.57 -0.03
N LEU A 21 -5.43 1.48 0.24
CA LEU A 21 -5.53 0.26 -0.56
C LEU A 21 -6.95 -0.31 -0.55
N SER A 22 -7.58 -0.41 0.62
CA SER A 22 -8.97 -0.89 0.72
C SER A 22 -9.93 -0.03 -0.12
N GLN A 23 -9.77 1.29 -0.09
CA GLN A 23 -10.57 2.19 -0.90
C GLN A 23 -10.30 2.02 -2.40
N ALA A 24 -9.04 1.80 -2.79
CA ALA A 24 -8.66 1.57 -4.18
C ALA A 24 -9.26 0.26 -4.74
N PHE A 25 -9.22 -0.82 -3.96
CA PHE A 25 -9.89 -2.08 -4.32
C PHE A 25 -11.39 -1.89 -4.48
N GLU A 26 -12.03 -1.14 -3.57
CA GLU A 26 -13.46 -0.84 -3.68
C GLU A 26 -13.79 -0.05 -4.94
N THR A 27 -12.97 0.95 -5.29
CA THR A 27 -13.13 1.72 -6.53
C THR A 27 -13.02 0.83 -7.77
N LEU A 28 -12.06 -0.11 -7.80
CA LEU A 28 -11.94 -1.10 -8.88
C LEU A 28 -13.17 -2.01 -8.95
N ARG A 29 -13.65 -2.50 -7.81
CA ARG A 29 -14.83 -3.37 -7.73
C ARG A 29 -16.09 -2.68 -8.27
N GLN A 30 -16.18 -1.35 -8.10
CA GLN A 30 -17.24 -0.52 -8.65
C GLN A 30 -17.08 -0.22 -10.16
N GLY A 31 -16.03 -0.74 -10.80
CA GLY A 31 -15.77 -0.54 -12.22
C GLY A 31 -15.05 0.77 -12.55
N HIS A 32 -14.36 1.37 -11.57
CA HIS A 32 -13.65 2.63 -11.73
C HIS A 32 -12.14 2.45 -11.54
N ALA A 33 -11.36 3.25 -12.26
CA ALA A 33 -9.92 3.30 -12.03
C ALA A 33 -9.63 4.06 -10.72
N PRO A 34 -8.87 3.48 -9.77
CA PRO A 34 -8.55 4.13 -8.51
C PRO A 34 -7.55 5.27 -8.70
N VAL A 35 -7.69 6.33 -7.90
CA VAL A 35 -6.73 7.43 -7.84
C VAL A 35 -5.75 7.15 -6.69
N LEU A 36 -4.52 6.79 -7.03
CA LEU A 36 -3.51 6.36 -6.04
C LEU A 36 -2.60 7.50 -5.54
N GLY A 37 -2.67 8.68 -6.14
CA GLY A 37 -1.90 9.85 -5.69
C GLY A 37 -0.40 9.56 -5.54
N ASP A 38 0.13 9.84 -4.35
CA ASP A 38 1.52 9.65 -3.95
C ASP A 38 1.80 8.31 -3.23
N LEU A 39 0.88 7.33 -3.32
CA LEU A 39 0.95 6.04 -2.61
C LEU A 39 2.32 5.37 -2.73
N GLY A 40 2.90 5.31 -3.94
CA GLY A 40 4.22 4.71 -4.16
C GLY A 40 5.33 5.41 -3.37
N LEU A 41 5.36 6.75 -3.40
CA LEU A 41 6.36 7.55 -2.67
C LEU A 41 6.23 7.40 -1.15
N ARG A 42 4.99 7.29 -0.65
CA ARG A 42 4.73 7.08 0.78
C ARG A 42 5.19 5.69 1.23
N VAL A 43 4.92 4.65 0.44
CA VAL A 43 5.39 3.29 0.71
C VAL A 43 6.92 3.21 0.68
N GLU A 44 7.57 3.83 -0.31
CA GLU A 44 9.04 3.88 -0.38
C GLU A 44 9.65 4.58 0.84
N ARG A 45 9.05 5.69 1.28
CA ARG A 45 9.49 6.41 2.48
C ARG A 45 9.30 5.54 3.72
N LEU A 46 8.13 4.93 3.89
CA LEU A 46 7.85 4.04 5.01
C LEU A 46 8.83 2.87 5.08
N CYS A 47 9.12 2.21 3.95
CA CYS A 47 10.10 1.13 3.89
C CYS A 47 11.50 1.59 4.31
N ARG A 48 11.91 2.80 3.91
CA ARG A 48 13.16 3.41 4.34
C ARG A 48 13.17 3.71 5.84
N ASP A 49 12.14 4.38 6.34
CA ASP A 49 12.04 4.77 7.75
C ASP A 49 12.03 3.55 8.68
N VAL A 50 11.34 2.47 8.28
CA VAL A 50 11.42 1.18 8.98
C VAL A 50 12.85 0.65 8.88
N SER A 51 13.47 0.58 7.70
CA SER A 51 14.83 0.06 7.55
C SER A 51 15.87 0.80 8.39
N GLU A 52 15.68 2.09 8.63
CA GLU A 52 16.52 2.96 9.46
C GLU A 52 16.19 2.87 10.97
N SER A 53 15.08 2.21 11.33
CA SER A 53 14.64 2.03 12.72
C SER A 53 15.48 1.02 13.51
N ALA A 54 15.36 1.07 14.84
CA ALA A 54 15.99 0.10 15.74
C ALA A 54 15.56 -1.34 15.44
N PRO A 55 16.42 -2.36 15.67
CA PRO A 55 16.13 -3.75 15.31
C PRO A 55 14.79 -4.28 15.85
N ASN A 56 14.44 -3.98 17.10
CA ASN A 56 13.19 -4.40 17.71
C ASN A 56 11.95 -3.79 17.02
N VAL A 57 12.05 -2.53 16.58
CA VAL A 57 10.98 -1.87 15.82
C VAL A 57 10.86 -2.50 14.43
N ARG A 58 11.99 -2.76 13.76
CA ARG A 58 12.00 -3.44 12.45
C ARG A 58 11.36 -4.82 12.51
N GLU A 59 11.72 -5.61 13.51
CA GLU A 59 11.14 -6.94 13.70
C GLU A 59 9.64 -6.89 13.99
N SER A 60 9.20 -5.92 14.79
CA SER A 60 7.77 -5.69 15.07
C SER A 60 6.98 -5.29 13.82
N LEU A 61 7.54 -4.42 12.98
CA LEU A 61 6.84 -3.87 11.80
C LEU A 61 6.97 -4.71 10.54
N ARG A 62 7.98 -5.59 10.46
CA ARG A 62 8.23 -6.47 9.31
C ARG A 62 6.99 -7.23 8.83
N PRO A 63 6.20 -7.91 9.68
CA PRO A 63 5.00 -8.62 9.21
C PRO A 63 3.94 -7.67 8.66
N LEU A 64 3.76 -6.49 9.26
CA LEU A 64 2.80 -5.48 8.81
C LEU A 64 3.17 -4.93 7.43
N LEU A 65 4.45 -4.61 7.22
CA LEU A 65 4.96 -4.16 5.92
C LEU A 65 4.85 -5.24 4.85
N ALA A 66 5.15 -6.49 5.19
CA ALA A 66 5.01 -7.59 4.24
C ALA A 66 3.55 -7.72 3.77
N GLY A 67 2.58 -7.61 4.68
CA GLY A 67 1.16 -7.58 4.34
C GLY A 67 0.78 -6.39 3.47
N LEU A 68 1.30 -5.19 3.76
CA LEU A 68 1.06 -4.00 2.94
C LEU A 68 1.60 -4.16 1.51
N ILE A 69 2.82 -4.68 1.36
CA ILE A 69 3.46 -4.92 0.05
C ILE A 69 2.68 -5.97 -0.75
N GLN A 70 2.26 -7.06 -0.11
CA GLN A 70 1.43 -8.07 -0.78
C GLN A 70 0.14 -7.47 -1.34
N ARG A 71 -0.55 -6.63 -0.56
CA ARG A 71 -1.78 -5.96 -1.01
C ARG A 71 -1.53 -4.95 -2.14
N LEU A 72 -0.36 -4.31 -2.18
CA LEU A 72 0.04 -3.46 -3.30
C LEU A 72 0.22 -4.26 -4.59
N ASP A 73 0.87 -5.43 -4.50
CA ASP A 73 1.05 -6.33 -5.64
C ASP A 73 -0.29 -6.84 -6.16
N GLU A 74 -1.20 -7.24 -5.27
CA GLU A 74 -2.57 -7.63 -5.61
C GLU A 74 -3.31 -6.49 -6.30
N LEU A 75 -3.25 -5.26 -5.76
CA LEU A 75 -3.89 -4.09 -6.37
C LEU A 75 -3.32 -3.81 -7.76
N ALA A 76 -2.00 -3.92 -7.94
CA ALA A 76 -1.35 -3.71 -9.22
C ALA A 76 -1.81 -4.73 -10.28
N LEU A 77 -2.01 -6.00 -9.89
CA LEU A 77 -2.54 -7.03 -10.77
C LEU A 77 -4.01 -6.77 -11.13
N ASP A 78 -4.83 -6.37 -10.16
CA ASP A 78 -6.24 -6.05 -10.38
C ASP A 78 -6.41 -4.85 -11.31
N ILE A 79 -5.59 -3.80 -11.16
CA ILE A 79 -5.57 -2.64 -12.06
C ILE A 79 -5.20 -3.08 -13.49
N GLN A 80 -4.18 -3.92 -13.66
CA GLN A 80 -3.77 -4.42 -14.97
C GLN A 80 -4.88 -5.25 -15.64
N THR A 81 -5.55 -6.10 -14.86
CA THR A 81 -6.68 -6.90 -15.32
C THR A 81 -7.85 -6.01 -15.74
N PHE A 82 -8.22 -5.04 -14.90
CA PHE A 82 -9.25 -4.05 -15.20
C PHE A 82 -8.95 -3.28 -16.48
N GLN A 83 -7.72 -2.78 -16.64
CA GLN A 83 -7.31 -2.05 -17.85
C GLN A 83 -7.33 -2.93 -19.11
N SER A 84 -6.99 -4.21 -18.99
CA SER A 84 -7.01 -5.15 -20.11
C SER A 84 -8.44 -5.45 -20.56
N GLY A 85 -9.35 -5.71 -19.61
CA GLY A 85 -10.78 -5.90 -19.90
C GLY A 85 -11.42 -4.67 -20.57
N LEU A 86 -11.03 -3.46 -20.16
CA LEU A 86 -11.48 -2.23 -20.83
C LEU A 86 -11.00 -2.08 -22.27
N LYS A 87 -9.80 -2.61 -22.60
CA LYS A 87 -9.27 -2.58 -23.97
C LYS A 87 -10.00 -3.57 -24.86
N GLU A 88 -10.27 -4.77 -24.36
CA GLU A 88 -11.01 -5.82 -25.08
C GLU A 88 -12.46 -5.38 -25.37
N ALA A 89 -13.14 -4.77 -24.39
CA ALA A 89 -14.49 -4.24 -24.57
C ALA A 89 -14.59 -3.07 -25.58
N LYS A 90 -13.45 -2.47 -25.97
CA LYS A 90 -13.35 -1.37 -26.93
C LYS A 90 -12.78 -1.79 -28.29
N ALA A 91 -12.45 -3.07 -28.48
CA ALA A 91 -12.05 -3.59 -29.78
C ALA A 91 -13.28 -3.66 -30.73
N PRO A 92 -13.17 -3.21 -31.99
CA PRO A 92 -14.28 -3.08 -32.93
C PRO A 92 -14.88 -4.41 -33.42
#